data_AF-G5DZF9-F1
#
_entry.id   AF-G5DZF9-F1
#
_cell.length_a   1.000
_cell.length_b   1.000
_cell.length_c   1.000
_cell.angle_alpha   90.00
_cell.angle_beta   90.00
_cell.angle_gamma   90.00
#
_symmetry.space_group_name_H-M   'P 1'
#
loop_
_entity.id
_entity.type
_entity.pdbx_description
1 polymer ?
#
loop_
_entity_poly.entity_id
_entity_poly.type
_entity_poly.pdbx_seq_one_letter_code
_entity_poly.pdbx_strand_id
1 'polypeptide(L)'
;QHRFSINGHFYNYKTSIFTPAFGSQTKVMIDSNMKTEEVIKQLLHKFKVETSPNEFALYIIHATGEKKKLKNTDCPLWERVLQGPSGRIARMRKAEEISSDVAQYIKFGLPLLE
;
A
#
# COMPACT_ATOMS: atom_id res chain seq x y z
N GLN A 1 -8.73 -1.71 -31.24
CA GLN A 1 -8.38 -0.82 -30.10
C GLN A 1 -7.24 -1.51 -29.34
N HIS A 2 -6.01 -1.04 -29.49
CA HIS A 2 -4.81 -1.74 -29.00
C HIS A 2 -4.71 -1.65 -27.47
N ARG A 3 -5.26 -2.64 -26.76
CA ARG A 3 -4.99 -2.87 -25.35
C ARG A 3 -3.72 -3.71 -25.26
N PHE A 4 -2.61 -3.10 -24.85
CA PHE A 4 -1.40 -3.85 -24.55
C PHE A 4 -1.38 -4.12 -23.05
N SER A 5 -1.34 -5.39 -22.68
CA SER A 5 -1.02 -5.81 -21.32
C SER A 5 0.47 -6.07 -21.21
N ILE A 6 1.14 -5.44 -20.26
CA ILE A 6 2.52 -5.80 -19.90
C ILE A 6 2.43 -6.51 -18.56
N ASN A 7 2.76 -7.81 -18.52
CA ASN A 7 2.68 -8.65 -17.31
C ASN A 7 1.29 -8.65 -16.64
N GLY A 8 0.20 -8.57 -17.42
CA GLY A 8 -1.18 -8.54 -16.90
C GLY A 8 -1.64 -7.17 -16.38
N HIS A 9 -0.83 -6.14 -16.51
CA HIS A 9 -1.20 -4.76 -16.15
C HIS A 9 -1.77 -4.00 -17.34
N PHE A 10 -2.73 -3.12 -17.06
CA PHE A 10 -3.37 -2.31 -18.09
C PHE A 10 -2.61 -1.00 -18.29
N TYR A 11 -2.14 -0.78 -19.53
CA TYR A 11 -1.52 0.48 -19.94
C TYR A 11 -2.46 1.27 -20.86
N ASN A 12 -2.81 2.49 -20.46
CA ASN A 12 -3.57 3.43 -21.28
C ASN A 12 -2.62 4.40 -21.97
N TYR A 13 -2.43 4.27 -23.29
CA TYR A 13 -1.53 5.12 -24.06
C TYR A 13 -1.96 6.59 -24.14
N LYS A 14 -3.28 6.88 -24.02
CA LYS A 14 -3.80 8.25 -24.11
C LYS A 14 -3.45 9.06 -22.87
N THR A 15 -3.59 8.43 -21.70
CA THR A 15 -3.31 9.07 -20.41
C THR A 15 -1.90 8.73 -19.89
N SER A 16 -1.20 7.82 -20.56
CA SER A 16 0.04 7.19 -20.08
C SER A 16 -0.11 6.61 -18.65
N ILE A 17 -1.31 6.22 -18.24
CA ILE A 17 -1.60 5.64 -16.92
C ILE A 17 -1.37 4.13 -16.97
N PHE A 18 -0.70 3.63 -15.93
CA PHE A 18 -0.51 2.20 -15.71
C PHE A 18 -1.30 1.78 -14.49
N THR A 19 -2.35 1.00 -14.71
CA THR A 19 -3.18 0.48 -13.61
C THR A 19 -2.66 -0.89 -13.22
N PRO A 20 -2.05 -1.03 -12.03
CA PRO A 20 -1.64 -2.33 -11.54
C PRO A 20 -2.85 -3.23 -11.30
N ALA A 21 -2.68 -4.52 -11.53
CA ALA A 21 -3.67 -5.50 -11.13
C ALA A 21 -3.68 -5.61 -9.60
N PHE A 22 -4.82 -5.90 -9.00
CA PHE A 22 -4.90 -6.09 -7.55
C PHE A 22 -3.90 -7.17 -7.09
N GLY A 23 -3.19 -6.89 -5.99
CA GLY A 23 -2.17 -7.80 -5.47
C GLY A 23 -0.83 -7.76 -6.20
N SER A 24 -0.65 -6.85 -7.18
CA SER A 24 0.64 -6.65 -7.84
C SER A 24 1.73 -6.28 -6.83
N GLN A 25 2.92 -6.83 -7.03
CA GLN A 25 4.11 -6.43 -6.27
C GLN A 25 4.87 -5.35 -7.03
N THR A 26 5.41 -4.39 -6.29
CA THR A 26 6.27 -3.35 -6.86
C THR A 26 7.44 -3.08 -5.92
N LYS A 27 8.45 -2.39 -6.43
CA LYS A 27 9.64 -1.96 -5.69
C LYS A 27 9.88 -0.49 -5.93
N VAL A 28 10.29 0.22 -4.89
CA VAL A 28 10.75 1.62 -4.92
C VAL A 28 12.10 1.66 -4.20
N MET A 29 12.99 2.55 -4.63
CA MET A 29 14.27 2.76 -3.98
C MET A 29 14.08 3.78 -2.86
N ILE A 30 14.48 3.42 -1.64
CA ILE A 30 14.30 4.24 -0.45
C ILE A 30 15.59 4.26 0.37
N ASP A 31 15.80 5.31 1.15
CA ASP A 31 16.90 5.41 2.11
C ASP A 31 16.41 5.25 3.57
N SER A 32 17.35 5.35 4.53
CA SER A 32 17.08 5.14 5.95
C SER A 32 16.33 6.29 6.63
N ASN A 33 16.31 7.47 6.02
CA ASN A 33 15.73 8.69 6.60
C ASN A 33 14.31 8.95 6.08
N MET A 34 13.98 8.39 4.92
CA MET A 34 12.65 8.46 4.33
C MET A 34 11.54 8.00 5.28
N LYS A 35 10.52 8.83 5.39
CA LYS A 35 9.32 8.60 6.19
C LYS A 35 8.27 7.79 5.45
N THR A 36 7.37 7.14 6.20
CA THR A 36 6.27 6.35 5.63
C THR A 36 5.47 7.12 4.58
N GLU A 37 5.15 8.39 4.84
CA GLU A 37 4.41 9.23 3.88
C GLU A 37 5.17 9.44 2.57
N GLU A 38 6.50 9.64 2.62
CA GLU A 38 7.35 9.81 1.45
C GLU A 38 7.45 8.52 0.63
N VAL A 39 7.53 7.37 1.30
CA VAL A 39 7.52 6.06 0.63
C VAL A 39 6.17 5.82 -0.05
N ILE A 40 5.05 6.19 0.60
CA ILE A 40 3.71 6.14 -0.03
C ILE A 40 3.67 7.06 -1.25
N LYS A 41 4.16 8.29 -1.17
CA LYS A 41 4.26 9.22 -2.32
C LYS A 41 5.02 8.60 -3.49
N GLN A 42 6.17 7.97 -3.25
CA GLN A 42 6.91 7.29 -4.31
C GLN A 42 6.11 6.15 -4.95
N LEU A 43 5.39 5.36 -4.14
CA LEU A 43 4.53 4.29 -4.65
C LEU A 43 3.39 4.84 -5.51
N LEU A 44 2.72 5.91 -5.06
CA LEU A 44 1.63 6.54 -5.81
C LEU A 44 2.13 7.16 -7.12
N HIS A 45 3.27 7.87 -7.08
CA HIS A 45 3.91 8.46 -8.25
C HIS A 45 4.25 7.39 -9.31
N LYS A 46 4.81 6.25 -8.88
CA LYS A 46 5.13 5.13 -9.78
C LYS A 46 3.92 4.61 -10.55
N PHE A 47 2.73 4.70 -9.97
CA PHE A 47 1.47 4.26 -10.58
C PHE A 47 0.62 5.42 -11.14
N LYS A 48 1.11 6.66 -11.08
CA LYS A 48 0.37 7.89 -11.46
C LYS A 48 -1.00 7.99 -10.77
N VAL A 49 -1.03 7.69 -9.49
CA VAL A 49 -2.21 7.89 -8.65
C VAL A 49 -2.21 9.34 -8.15
N GLU A 50 -3.26 10.09 -8.44
CA GLU A 50 -3.40 11.50 -8.09
C GLU A 50 -4.01 11.72 -6.68
N THR A 51 -4.55 10.66 -6.08
CA THR A 51 -5.14 10.67 -4.73
C THR A 51 -4.12 11.06 -3.67
N SER A 52 -4.60 11.70 -2.60
CA SER A 52 -3.75 12.14 -1.48
C SER A 52 -3.02 10.97 -0.83
N PRO A 53 -1.71 11.08 -0.53
CA PRO A 53 -0.97 10.07 0.22
C PRO A 53 -1.58 9.74 1.60
N ASN A 54 -2.30 10.69 2.20
CA ASN A 54 -2.93 10.53 3.51
C ASN A 54 -4.15 9.61 3.49
N GLU A 55 -4.69 9.30 2.31
CA GLU A 55 -5.76 8.30 2.14
C GLU A 55 -5.21 6.88 2.07
N PHE A 56 -3.89 6.70 2.22
CA PHE A 56 -3.24 5.41 2.23
C PHE A 56 -2.43 5.23 3.50
N ALA A 57 -2.30 3.97 3.91
CA ALA A 57 -1.36 3.57 4.94
C ALA A 57 -0.48 2.42 4.47
N LEU A 58 0.70 2.33 5.10
CA LEU A 58 1.65 1.26 4.88
C LEU A 58 1.58 0.29 6.06
N TYR A 59 1.38 -0.98 5.75
CA TYR A 59 1.31 -2.06 6.73
C TYR A 59 2.47 -3.02 6.57
N ILE A 60 2.93 -3.57 7.68
CA ILE A 60 3.69 -4.81 7.73
C ILE A 60 2.70 -5.94 7.99
N ILE A 61 2.74 -6.96 7.14
CA ILE A 61 1.90 -8.14 7.24
C ILE A 61 2.81 -9.32 7.53
N HIS A 62 2.65 -9.93 8.70
CA HIS A 62 3.39 -11.12 9.10
C HIS A 62 2.76 -12.39 8.53
N ALA A 63 3.53 -13.48 8.48
CA ALA A 63 3.06 -14.80 8.06
C ALA A 63 1.88 -15.31 8.91
N THR A 64 1.80 -14.86 10.16
CA THR A 64 0.70 -15.12 11.11
C THR A 64 -0.62 -14.46 10.70
N GLY A 65 -0.59 -13.51 9.76
CA GLY A 65 -1.74 -12.68 9.40
C GLY A 65 -1.84 -11.38 10.19
N GLU A 66 -1.01 -11.20 11.21
CA GLU A 66 -0.90 -9.94 11.96
C GLU A 66 -0.56 -8.77 11.00
N LYS A 67 -1.24 -7.64 11.19
CA LYS A 67 -1.02 -6.42 10.43
C LYS A 67 -0.63 -5.29 11.38
N LYS A 68 0.60 -4.79 11.25
CA LYS A 68 1.09 -3.59 11.96
C LYS A 68 1.03 -2.40 11.01
N LYS A 69 0.26 -1.36 11.35
CA LYS A 69 0.27 -0.08 10.65
C LYS A 69 1.54 0.70 11.01
N LEU A 70 2.22 1.26 10.02
CA LEU A 70 3.30 2.22 10.24
C LEU A 70 2.74 3.63 10.37
N LYS A 71 3.27 4.41 11.31
CA LYS A 71 2.96 5.83 11.45
C LYS A 71 3.60 6.60 10.31
N ASN A 72 3.03 7.76 9.97
CA ASN A 72 3.56 8.62 8.92
C ASN A 72 5.01 9.04 9.17
N THR A 73 5.42 9.13 10.44
CA THR A 73 6.76 9.55 10.90
C THR A 73 7.76 8.40 11.04
N ASP A 74 7.33 7.15 10.91
CA ASP A 74 8.21 5.99 11.00
C ASP A 74 9.11 5.91 9.75
N CYS A 75 10.23 5.18 9.85
CA CYS A 75 11.15 4.93 8.74
C CYS A 75 10.94 3.51 8.20
N PRO A 76 10.26 3.31 7.05
CA PRO A 76 9.87 1.98 6.58
C PRO A 76 11.04 1.04 6.28
N LEU A 77 12.19 1.58 5.84
CA LEU A 77 13.38 0.77 5.58
C LEU A 77 13.91 0.13 6.87
N TRP A 78 13.96 0.89 7.96
CA TRP A 78 14.40 0.41 9.27
C TRP A 78 13.47 -0.70 9.78
N GLU A 79 12.17 -0.45 9.71
CA GLU A 79 11.16 -1.44 10.06
C GLU A 79 11.28 -2.72 9.21
N ARG A 80 11.56 -2.59 7.91
CA ARG A 80 11.78 -3.76 7.04
C ARG A 80 13.01 -4.57 7.43
N VAL A 81 14.11 -3.89 7.75
CA VAL A 81 15.38 -4.53 8.15
C VAL A 81 15.19 -5.36 9.42
N LEU A 82 14.45 -4.85 10.41
CA LEU A 82 14.13 -5.59 11.64
C LEU A 82 13.36 -6.89 11.38
N GLN A 83 12.53 -6.91 10.34
CA GLN A 83 11.76 -8.10 9.93
C GLN A 83 12.57 -9.10 9.07
N GLY A 84 13.82 -8.78 8.73
CA GLY A 84 14.67 -9.57 7.84
C GLY A 84 14.23 -9.53 6.36
N PRO A 85 14.95 -10.18 5.44
CA PRO A 85 14.73 -10.01 4.00
C PRO A 85 13.56 -10.84 3.43
N SER A 86 13.11 -11.90 4.12
CA SER A 86 12.12 -12.85 3.60
C SER A 86 10.72 -12.25 3.51
N GLY A 87 10.16 -12.21 2.30
CA GLY A 87 8.76 -11.83 2.07
C GLY A 87 7.73 -12.86 2.56
N ARG A 88 8.19 -14.09 2.87
CA ARG A 88 7.35 -15.15 3.46
C ARG A 88 7.06 -14.89 4.92
N ILE A 89 8.03 -14.30 5.65
CA ILE A 89 7.91 -13.98 7.08
C ILE A 89 7.15 -12.67 7.26
N ALA A 90 7.54 -11.63 6.55
CA ALA A 90 6.92 -10.32 6.63
C ALA A 90 6.94 -9.63 5.26
N ARG A 91 5.83 -8.98 4.90
CA ARG A 91 5.70 -8.22 3.66
C ARG A 91 5.11 -6.85 3.94
N MET A 92 5.50 -5.86 3.15
CA MET A 92 4.94 -4.51 3.24
C MET A 92 3.81 -4.36 2.23
N ARG A 93 2.70 -3.74 2.63
CA ARG A 93 1.53 -3.54 1.79
C ARG A 93 0.96 -2.14 1.98
N LYS A 94 0.82 -1.41 0.88
CA LYS A 94 0.00 -0.20 0.82
C LYS A 94 -1.47 -0.59 0.80
N ALA A 95 -2.31 0.04 1.61
CA ALA A 95 -3.75 -0.09 1.56
C ALA A 95 -4.42 1.28 1.62
N GLU A 96 -5.60 1.39 1.00
CA GLU A 96 -6.48 2.55 1.18
C GLU A 96 -7.04 2.53 2.59
N GLU A 97 -7.02 3.68 3.26
CA GLU A 97 -7.64 3.87 4.55
C GLU A 97 -8.96 4.61 4.43
N ILE A 98 -9.93 4.16 5.21
CA ILE A 98 -11.21 4.84 5.34
C ILE A 98 -11.05 5.85 6.48
N SER A 99 -11.38 7.12 6.21
CA SER A 99 -11.41 8.16 7.24
C SER A 99 -12.32 7.75 8.41
N SER A 100 -11.96 8.12 9.64
CA SER A 100 -12.78 7.90 10.84
C SER A 100 -14.21 8.39 10.65
N ASP A 101 -14.37 9.55 10.00
CA ASP A 101 -15.65 10.22 9.81
C ASP A 101 -16.59 9.42 8.91
N VAL A 102 -16.02 8.60 8.03
CA VAL A 102 -16.77 7.72 7.12
C VAL A 102 -16.89 6.31 7.70
N ALA A 103 -15.88 5.84 8.44
CA ALA A 103 -15.82 4.51 9.01
C ALA A 103 -17.00 4.21 9.95
N GLN A 104 -17.55 5.23 10.63
CA GLN A 104 -18.74 5.10 11.47
C GLN A 104 -20.00 4.67 10.72
N TYR A 105 -20.07 4.90 9.40
CA TYR A 105 -21.22 4.52 8.58
C TYR A 105 -21.11 3.09 8.03
N ILE A 106 -19.98 2.41 8.24
CA ILE A 106 -19.82 1.02 7.85
C ILE A 106 -20.66 0.18 8.79
N LYS A 107 -21.74 -0.42 8.26
CA LYS A 107 -22.55 -1.40 8.99
C LYS A 107 -21.74 -2.68 9.20
N PHE A 108 -20.96 -2.73 10.28
CA PHE A 108 -20.45 -4.00 10.77
C PHE A 108 -21.63 -4.76 11.36
N GLY A 109 -21.98 -5.89 10.76
CA GLY A 109 -22.89 -6.87 11.37
C GLY A 109 -22.19 -7.50 12.57
N LEU A 110 -21.98 -6.73 13.63
CA LEU A 110 -21.41 -7.21 14.86
C LEU A 110 -22.45 -8.14 15.50
N PRO A 111 -22.15 -9.43 15.71
CA PRO A 111 -22.96 -10.21 16.63
C PRO A 111 -22.79 -9.54 17.99
N LEU A 112 -23.88 -8.97 18.52
CA LEU A 112 -23.93 -8.62 19.93
C LEU A 112 -23.70 -9.93 20.70
N LEU A 113 -22.74 -9.90 21.62
CA LEU A 113 -22.54 -11.00 22.54
C LEU A 113 -23.81 -11.06 23.41
N GLU A 114 -24.61 -12.12 23.26
CA GLU A 114 -25.67 -12.47 24.22
C GLU A 114 -25.08 -13.06 25.50
#